data_AF-A0AB35BBE6-F1
#
_entry.id   AF-A0AB35BBE6-F1
#
_cell.length_a   1.000
_cell.length_b   1.000
_cell.length_c   1.000
_cell.angle_alpha   90.00
_cell.angle_beta   90.00
_cell.angle_gamma   90.00
#
_symmetry.space_group_name_H-M   'P 1'
#
loop_
_entity.id
_entity.type
_entity.pdbx_description
1 polymer ?
#
loop_
_entity_poly.entity_id
_entity_poly.type
_entity_poly.pdbx_seq_one_letter_code
_entity_poly.pdbx_strand_id
1 'polypeptide(L)'
;MDRDVVIWIVVIVVIVVLAAAAVWMTRNARARHQRAEAADLRERATAQSHEVGQEEALADKTAARARIAEAEADVKKAEAERLQERARARATDAAKSREELDGQFERADAIDPDATQRIAPPDREQRT
;
A
#
# COMPACT_ATOMS: atom_id res chain seq x y z
N MET A 1 -53.96 -66.87 -40.66
CA MET A 1 -53.28 -65.74 -40.02
C MET A 1 -54.21 -64.56 -40.13
N ASP A 2 -54.84 -64.19 -39.02
CA ASP A 2 -55.92 -63.21 -39.01
C ASP A 2 -55.40 -61.82 -39.37
N ARG A 3 -56.05 -61.16 -40.34
CA ARG A 3 -55.67 -59.81 -40.80
C ARG A 3 -55.63 -58.81 -39.63
N ASP A 4 -56.43 -59.03 -38.60
CA ASP A 4 -56.47 -58.22 -37.39
C ASP A 4 -55.16 -58.27 -36.60
N VAL A 5 -54.51 -59.44 -36.53
CA VAL A 5 -53.19 -59.60 -35.89
C VAL A 5 -52.11 -58.86 -36.67
N VAL A 6 -52.18 -58.90 -38.01
CA VAL A 6 -51.24 -58.18 -38.88
C VAL A 6 -51.39 -56.67 -38.71
N ILE A 7 -52.62 -56.15 -38.69
CA ILE A 7 -52.89 -54.71 -38.50
C ILE A 7 -52.39 -54.25 -37.13
N TRP A 8 -52.62 -55.02 -36.08
CA TRP A 8 -52.20 -54.65 -34.72
C TRP A 8 -50.67 -54.63 -34.57
N ILE A 9 -49.95 -55.58 -35.19
CA ILE A 9 -48.49 -55.59 -35.22
C ILE A 9 -47.95 -54.32 -35.92
N VAL A 10 -48.54 -53.93 -37.05
CA VAL A 10 -48.11 -52.72 -37.77
C VAL A 10 -48.31 -51.47 -36.92
N VAL A 11 -49.43 -51.36 -36.18
CA VAL A 11 -49.68 -50.24 -35.27
C VAL A 11 -48.63 -50.17 -34.16
N ILE A 12 -48.27 -51.30 -33.56
CA ILE A 12 -47.21 -51.34 -32.53
C ILE A 12 -45.87 -50.89 -33.10
N VAL A 13 -45.50 -51.37 -34.28
CA VAL A 13 -44.23 -50.99 -34.92
C VAL A 13 -44.19 -49.49 -35.17
N VAL A 14 -45.29 -48.89 -35.64
CA VAL A 14 -45.37 -47.43 -35.85
C VAL A 14 -45.20 -46.67 -34.53
N ILE A 15 -45.86 -47.10 -33.45
CA ILE A 15 -45.74 -46.47 -32.13
C ILE A 15 -44.29 -46.55 -31.61
N VAL A 16 -43.63 -47.69 -31.77
CA VAL A 16 -42.23 -47.89 -31.35
C VAL A 16 -41.28 -47.00 -32.15
N VAL A 17 -41.49 -46.87 -33.47
CA VAL A 17 -40.68 -45.99 -34.33
C VAL A 17 -40.87 -44.52 -33.96
N LEU A 18 -42.11 -44.08 -33.70
CA LEU A 18 -42.39 -42.71 -33.27
C LEU A 18 -41.79 -42.40 -31.89
N ALA A 19 -41.86 -43.34 -30.94
CA ALA A 19 -41.24 -43.21 -29.63
C ALA A 19 -39.70 -43.11 -29.74
N ALA A 20 -39.08 -43.95 -30.57
CA ALA A 20 -37.64 -43.91 -30.82
C ALA A 20 -37.21 -42.58 -31.46
N ALA A 21 -37.98 -42.06 -32.42
CA ALA A 21 -37.73 -40.77 -33.05
C ALA A 21 -37.84 -39.59 -32.05
N ALA A 22 -38.83 -39.61 -31.16
CA ALA A 22 -39.00 -38.58 -30.12
C ALA A 22 -37.82 -38.58 -29.11
N VAL A 23 -37.36 -39.76 -28.69
CA VAL A 23 -36.19 -39.89 -27.81
C VAL A 23 -34.91 -39.43 -28.51
N TRP A 24 -34.76 -39.70 -29.81
CA TRP A 24 -33.60 -39.26 -30.58
C TRP A 24 -33.58 -37.73 -30.79
N MET A 25 -34.72 -37.13 -31.09
CA MET A 25 -34.87 -35.67 -31.26
C MET A 25 -34.53 -34.91 -29.97
N THR A 26 -35.01 -35.39 -28.82
CA THR A 26 -34.72 -34.77 -27.50
C THR A 26 -33.25 -34.90 -27.11
N ARG A 27 -32.59 -36.02 -27.44
CA ARG A 27 -31.15 -36.20 -27.23
C ARG A 27 -30.30 -35.29 -28.11
N ASN A 28 -30.67 -35.12 -29.38
CA ASN A 28 -29.94 -34.26 -30.31
C ASN A 28 -30.15 -32.75 -30.01
N ALA A 29 -31.33 -32.34 -29.53
CA ALA A 29 -31.59 -30.98 -29.08
C ALA A 29 -30.71 -30.59 -27.87
N ARG A 30 -30.54 -31.50 -26.90
CA ARG A 30 -29.65 -31.29 -25.74
C ARG A 30 -28.18 -31.12 -26.13
N ALA A 31 -27.70 -31.85 -27.13
CA ALA A 31 -26.32 -31.74 -27.62
C ALA A 31 -26.04 -30.40 -28.33
N ARG A 32 -27.07 -29.74 -28.89
CA ARG A 32 -26.94 -28.41 -29.51
C ARG A 32 -27.01 -27.28 -28.48
N HIS A 33 -27.87 -27.39 -27.46
CA HIS A 33 -27.96 -26.38 -26.39
C HIS A 33 -26.71 -26.32 -25.51
N GLN A 34 -26.07 -27.45 -25.20
CA GLN A 34 -24.84 -27.46 -24.36
C GLN A 34 -23.63 -26.78 -25.03
N ARG A 35 -23.57 -26.74 -26.37
CA ARG A 35 -22.49 -26.04 -27.08
C ARG A 35 -22.67 -24.52 -27.09
N ALA A 36 -23.91 -24.05 -27.07
CA ALA A 36 -24.22 -22.62 -27.01
C ALA A 36 -23.92 -22.04 -25.62
N GLU A 37 -24.25 -22.76 -24.54
CA GLU A 37 -23.95 -22.33 -23.17
C GLU A 37 -22.45 -22.26 -22.88
N ALA A 38 -21.64 -23.17 -23.44
CA ALA A 38 -20.19 -23.13 -23.27
C ALA A 38 -19.51 -21.96 -24.01
N ALA A 39 -20.11 -21.46 -25.10
CA ALA A 39 -19.63 -20.28 -25.80
C ALA A 39 -19.99 -19.00 -25.03
N ASP A 40 -21.23 -18.90 -24.54
CA ASP A 40 -21.71 -17.76 -23.74
C ASP A 40 -20.95 -17.64 -22.40
N LEU A 41 -20.61 -18.77 -21.76
CA LEU A 41 -19.82 -18.77 -20.53
C LEU A 41 -18.35 -18.36 -20.77
N ARG A 42 -17.77 -18.72 -21.93
CA ARG A 42 -16.42 -18.29 -22.31
C ARG A 42 -16.37 -16.79 -22.60
N GLU A 43 -17.36 -16.27 -23.31
CA GLU A 43 -17.46 -14.84 -23.63
C GLU A 43 -17.62 -13.99 -22.36
N ARG A 44 -18.49 -14.42 -21.42
CA ARG A 44 -18.66 -13.79 -20.10
C ARG A 44 -17.41 -13.86 -19.22
N ALA A 45 -16.68 -14.98 -19.26
CA ALA A 45 -15.43 -15.13 -18.53
C ALA A 45 -14.33 -14.20 -19.07
N THR A 46 -14.20 -14.06 -20.39
CA THR A 46 -13.26 -13.09 -20.99
C THR A 46 -13.63 -11.64 -20.65
N ALA A 47 -14.92 -11.29 -20.62
CA ALA A 47 -15.36 -9.96 -20.23
C ALA A 47 -15.02 -9.64 -18.76
N GLN A 48 -15.25 -10.56 -17.83
CA GLN A 48 -14.86 -10.40 -16.41
C GLN A 48 -13.34 -10.36 -16.19
N SER A 49 -12.57 -11.08 -17.01
CA SER A 49 -11.10 -11.08 -16.94
C SER A 49 -10.49 -9.69 -17.22
N HIS A 50 -11.13 -8.90 -18.09
CA HIS A 50 -10.69 -7.54 -18.38
C HIS A 50 -10.96 -6.54 -17.23
N GLU A 51 -11.98 -6.78 -16.41
CA GLU A 51 -12.31 -5.93 -15.26
C GLU A 51 -11.37 -6.22 -14.08
N VAL A 52 -11.15 -7.50 -13.76
CA VAL A 52 -10.20 -7.93 -12.72
C VAL A 52 -8.76 -7.53 -13.05
N GLY A 53 -8.35 -7.65 -14.32
CA GLY A 53 -7.00 -7.23 -14.75
C GLY A 53 -6.76 -5.72 -14.64
N GLN A 54 -7.81 -4.90 -14.74
CA GLN A 54 -7.70 -3.45 -14.50
C GLN A 54 -7.55 -3.13 -13.01
N GLU A 55 -8.28 -3.83 -12.15
CA GLU A 55 -8.12 -3.69 -10.70
C GLU A 55 -6.74 -4.16 -10.22
N GLU A 56 -6.23 -5.28 -10.75
CA GLU A 56 -4.86 -5.75 -10.48
C GLU A 56 -3.81 -4.73 -10.92
N ALA A 57 -3.95 -4.16 -12.14
CA ALA A 57 -3.03 -3.13 -12.62
C ALA A 57 -3.08 -1.84 -11.76
N LEU A 58 -4.25 -1.47 -11.23
CA LEU A 58 -4.40 -0.34 -10.31
C LEU A 58 -3.77 -0.65 -8.94
N ALA A 59 -3.91 -1.88 -8.44
CA ALA A 59 -3.29 -2.32 -7.20
C ALA A 59 -1.76 -2.30 -7.31
N ASP A 60 -1.20 -2.84 -8.39
CA ASP A 60 0.25 -2.85 -8.65
C ASP A 60 0.80 -1.43 -8.80
N LYS A 61 0.09 -0.57 -9.54
CA LYS A 61 0.45 0.85 -9.68
C LYS A 61 0.42 1.58 -8.34
N THR A 62 -0.55 1.27 -7.49
CA THR A 62 -0.67 1.86 -6.16
C THR A 62 0.44 1.37 -5.23
N ALA A 63 0.75 0.08 -5.26
CA ALA A 63 1.85 -0.50 -4.50
C ALA A 63 3.21 0.06 -4.94
N ALA A 64 3.42 0.27 -6.25
CA ALA A 64 4.63 0.91 -6.76
C ALA A 64 4.74 2.38 -6.30
N ARG A 65 3.64 3.15 -6.35
CA ARG A 65 3.61 4.53 -5.86
C ARG A 65 3.86 4.62 -4.36
N ALA A 66 3.33 3.70 -3.57
CA ALA A 66 3.57 3.64 -2.13
C ALA A 66 5.08 3.45 -1.83
N ARG A 67 5.76 2.56 -2.54
CA ARG A 67 7.21 2.35 -2.38
C ARG A 67 8.03 3.58 -2.74
N ILE A 68 7.64 4.32 -3.77
CA ILE A 68 8.31 5.58 -4.15
C ILE A 68 8.14 6.63 -3.05
N ALA A 69 6.91 6.80 -2.56
CA ALA A 69 6.61 7.76 -1.49
C ALA A 69 7.35 7.43 -0.18
N GLU A 70 7.47 6.15 0.16
CA GLU A 70 8.25 5.68 1.32
C GLU A 70 9.74 6.02 1.16
N ALA A 71 10.32 5.73 0.00
CA ALA A 71 11.72 6.07 -0.28
C ALA A 71 11.98 7.58 -0.22
N GLU A 72 11.06 8.41 -0.73
CA GLU A 72 11.16 9.87 -0.63
C GLU A 72 11.09 10.35 0.83
N ALA A 73 10.23 9.74 1.64
CA ALA A 73 10.12 10.05 3.07
C ALA A 73 11.41 9.70 3.82
N ASP A 74 12.02 8.56 3.52
CA ASP A 74 13.29 8.14 4.12
C ASP A 74 14.43 9.09 3.77
N VAL A 75 14.52 9.52 2.50
CA VAL A 75 15.51 10.52 2.08
C VAL A 75 15.31 11.83 2.84
N LYS A 76 14.07 12.30 2.95
CA LYS A 76 13.75 13.53 3.67
C LYS A 76 14.06 13.43 5.17
N LYS A 77 13.83 12.26 5.77
CA LYS A 77 14.18 11.99 7.17
C LYS A 77 15.70 12.05 7.37
N ALA A 78 16.47 11.41 6.51
CA ALA A 78 17.92 11.45 6.55
C ALA A 78 18.47 12.87 6.36
N GLU A 79 17.85 13.69 5.50
CA GLU A 79 18.22 15.10 5.35
C GLU A 79 17.92 15.91 6.61
N ALA A 80 16.76 15.69 7.25
CA ALA A 80 16.40 16.33 8.50
C ALA A 80 17.38 15.96 9.63
N GLU A 81 17.76 14.69 9.74
CA GLU A 81 18.78 14.22 10.68
C GLU A 81 20.12 14.92 10.46
N ARG A 82 20.57 15.04 9.20
CA ARG A 82 21.81 15.77 8.87
C ARG A 82 21.74 17.26 9.25
N LEU A 83 20.61 17.91 9.02
CA LEU A 83 20.42 19.31 9.42
C LEU A 83 20.45 19.45 10.94
N GLN A 84 19.84 18.50 11.66
CA GLN A 84 19.84 18.49 13.12
C GLN A 84 21.24 18.25 13.69
N GLU A 85 22.02 17.34 13.11
CA GLU A 85 23.42 17.12 13.50
C GLU A 85 24.26 18.39 13.31
N ARG A 86 24.12 19.08 12.18
CA ARG A 86 24.79 20.36 11.93
C ARG A 86 24.38 21.43 12.94
N ALA A 87 23.11 21.50 13.29
CA ALA A 87 22.62 22.43 14.29
C ALA A 87 23.20 22.12 15.68
N ARG A 88 23.26 20.83 16.06
CA ARG A 88 23.88 20.38 17.31
C ARG A 88 25.37 20.72 17.35
N ALA A 89 26.11 20.46 16.26
CA ALA A 89 27.52 20.80 16.16
C ALA A 89 27.75 22.31 16.37
N ARG A 90 26.98 23.17 15.68
CA ARG A 90 27.07 24.62 15.87
C ARG A 90 26.70 25.07 17.28
N ALA A 91 25.71 24.43 17.90
CA ALA A 91 25.34 24.73 19.28
C ALA A 91 26.47 24.36 20.25
N THR A 92 27.13 23.22 20.05
CA THR A 92 28.30 22.80 20.84
C THR A 92 29.47 23.75 20.64
N ASP A 93 29.76 24.16 19.41
CA ASP A 93 30.86 25.11 19.14
C ASP A 93 30.60 26.48 19.77
N ALA A 94 29.34 26.96 19.71
CA ALA A 94 28.93 28.18 20.38
C ALA A 94 29.05 28.07 21.91
N ALA A 95 28.71 26.92 22.50
CA ALA A 95 28.86 26.68 23.92
C ALA A 95 30.35 26.70 24.34
N LYS A 96 31.21 26.03 23.60
CA LYS A 96 32.67 26.07 23.82
C LYS A 96 33.24 27.48 23.73
N SER A 97 32.80 28.25 22.74
CA SER A 97 33.25 29.64 22.57
C SER A 97 32.86 30.52 23.76
N ARG A 98 31.68 30.28 24.37
CA ARG A 98 31.28 30.99 25.61
C ARG A 98 32.15 30.59 26.79
N GLU A 99 32.40 29.29 26.97
CA GLU A 99 33.26 28.79 28.05
C GLU A 99 34.70 29.33 27.93
N GLU A 100 35.24 29.42 26.72
CA GLU A 100 36.54 30.04 26.46
C GLU A 100 36.55 31.54 26.80
N LEU A 101 35.48 32.27 26.45
CA LEU A 101 35.34 33.69 26.78
C LEU A 101 35.21 33.91 28.29
N ASP A 102 34.38 33.14 28.97
CA ASP A 102 34.18 33.22 30.42
C ASP A 102 35.51 32.96 31.15
N GLY A 103 36.27 31.93 30.73
CA GLY A 103 37.60 31.67 31.28
C GLY A 103 38.63 32.77 30.96
N GLN A 104 38.48 33.53 29.88
CA GLN A 104 39.32 34.70 29.60
C GLN A 104 38.95 35.88 30.50
N PHE A 105 37.67 36.11 30.76
CA PHE A 105 37.21 37.12 31.70
C PHE A 105 37.68 36.81 33.12
N GLU A 106 37.55 35.56 33.58
CA GLU A 106 38.07 35.15 34.90
C GLU A 106 39.58 35.37 35.03
N ARG A 107 40.35 35.06 33.97
CA ARG A 107 41.80 35.33 33.96
C ARG A 107 42.11 36.82 33.99
N ALA A 108 41.33 37.64 33.27
CA ALA A 108 41.51 39.09 33.27
C ALA A 108 41.22 39.67 34.66
N ASP A 109 40.10 39.27 35.28
CA ASP A 109 39.71 39.70 36.62
C ASP A 109 40.71 39.26 37.70
N ALA A 110 41.36 38.10 37.54
CA ALA A 110 42.39 37.63 38.46
C ALA A 110 43.69 38.45 38.39
N ILE A 111 43.95 39.13 37.28
CA ILE A 111 45.15 39.97 37.07
C ILE A 111 44.85 41.43 37.41
N ASP A 112 43.58 41.87 37.31
CA ASP A 112 43.16 43.23 37.57
C ASP A 112 43.24 43.60 39.07
N PRO A 113 44.18 44.47 39.49
CA PRO A 113 44.31 44.89 40.88
C PRO A 113 43.12 45.73 41.37
N ASP A 114 42.32 46.31 40.47
CA ASP A 114 41.11 47.09 40.82
C ASP A 114 39.87 46.21 41.00
N ALA A 115 39.88 44.94 40.54
CA ALA A 115 38.77 44.00 40.73
C ALA A 115 38.50 43.71 42.23
N THR A 116 39.55 43.70 43.04
CA THR A 116 39.44 43.50 44.50
C THR A 116 38.69 44.66 45.19
N GLN A 117 38.79 45.88 44.66
CA GLN A 117 38.10 47.05 45.23
C GLN A 117 36.58 47.02 45.01
N ARG A 118 36.09 46.27 44.02
CA ARG A 118 34.65 46.14 43.72
C ARG A 118 33.94 45.11 44.62
N ILE A 119 34.68 44.17 45.19
CA ILE A 119 34.17 43.09 46.06
C ILE A 119 34.29 43.46 47.55
N ALA A 120 35.18 44.40 47.90
CA ALA A 120 35.26 44.93 49.27
C ALA A 120 33.89 45.54 49.69
N PRO A 121 33.26 45.08 50.78
CA PRO A 121 32.02 45.67 51.25
C PRO A 121 32.27 47.16 51.54
N PRO A 122 31.33 48.08 51.24
CA PRO A 122 31.48 49.46 51.68
C PRO A 122 31.56 49.42 53.21
N ASP A 123 32.72 49.84 53.72
CA ASP A 123 33.01 49.93 55.15
C ASP A 123 31.95 50.86 55.77
N ARG A 124 30.93 50.26 56.39
CA ARG A 124 29.89 50.98 57.12
C ARG A 124 30.43 51.30 58.51
N GLU A 125 31.52 52.03 58.58
CA GLU A 125 31.98 52.65 59.81
C GLU A 125 32.42 54.07 59.49
N GLN A 126 31.50 55.02 59.75
CA GLN A 126 31.75 56.22 60.54
C GLN A 126 30.73 57.30 60.18
N ARG A 127 29.62 57.34 60.94
CA ARG A 127 29.23 58.59 61.60
C ARG A 127 28.25 58.31 62.74
N THR A 128 28.81 58.46 63.94
CA THR A 128 28.17 58.96 65.15
C THR A 128 27.19 60.10 64.90
#